data_AF-A0A9R0WC23-F1
#
_entry.id   AF-A0A9R0WC23-F1
#
_cell.length_a   1.000
_cell.length_b   1.000
_cell.length_c   1.000
_cell.angle_alpha   90.00
_cell.angle_beta   90.00
_cell.angle_gamma   90.00
#
_symmetry.space_group_name_H-M   'P 1'
#
loop_
_entity.id
_entity.type
_entity.pdbx_description
1 polymer ?
#
loop_
_entity_poly.entity_id
_entity_poly.type
_entity_poly.pdbx_seq_one_letter_code
_entity_poly.pdbx_strand_id
1 'polypeptide(L)'
;MTLSQRHHAIQHMLHDKLVSRDTFTLLSGYDVQDIYLATRDDRATWQALPRSKYPKAVVFHDGRLAFRPTAGSTLAMFMWLPFGVALASTRLTVALTVPYRYSTPILAATGMSWRLKAGDGPPLQTAGVERGCRRGQLFVCNHRTLLDPVYVSVALDRPVRAVSYSLSRLSELISPIGRTVRLTRDRDADGRAMARLLEMGDLVVVCPEGTTCREPYLLRFSPLFAELSDDVVPVGVAVETAMFYPTTAGGLKCLDPFFYMVNPRMCYTVQFLERVRTAVVREGKVPSADMANLVQKKIGDALGYSCTMLTRKDKYLMLAGNDGVVRKVDGKCSSPPAGRTNN
;
A
#
# COMPACT_ATOMS: atom_id res chain seq x y z
N MET A 1 -7.99 2.27 34.56
CA MET A 1 -7.52 0.97 35.09
C MET A 1 -6.01 1.02 35.19
N THR A 2 -5.49 0.98 36.42
CA THR A 2 -4.05 1.02 36.69
C THR A 2 -3.36 -0.28 36.30
N LEU A 3 -2.04 -0.25 36.06
CA LEU A 3 -1.23 -1.41 35.65
C LEU A 3 -1.38 -2.62 36.59
N SER A 4 -1.62 -2.36 37.87
CA SER A 4 -1.86 -3.36 38.92
C SER A 4 -3.18 -4.11 38.74
N GLN A 5 -4.25 -3.43 38.31
CA GLN A 5 -5.55 -4.07 38.05
C GLN A 5 -5.54 -4.98 36.81
N ARG A 6 -4.66 -4.68 35.84
CA ARG A 6 -4.47 -5.51 34.64
C ARG A 6 -3.64 -6.76 34.92
N HIS A 7 -2.66 -6.68 35.81
CA HIS A 7 -1.89 -7.86 36.26
C HIS A 7 -2.80 -8.86 36.99
N HIS A 8 -3.67 -8.38 37.88
CA HIS A 8 -4.56 -9.25 38.64
C HIS A 8 -5.58 -9.99 37.76
N ALA A 9 -6.11 -9.33 36.72
CA ALA A 9 -7.06 -9.95 35.79
C ALA A 9 -6.42 -11.01 34.88
N ILE A 10 -5.15 -10.82 34.49
CA ILE A 10 -4.38 -11.79 33.70
C ILE A 10 -3.99 -12.99 34.58
N GLN A 11 -3.56 -12.76 35.83
CA GLN A 11 -3.26 -13.83 36.79
C GLN A 11 -4.49 -14.69 37.09
N HIS A 12 -5.67 -14.07 37.27
CA HIS A 12 -6.89 -14.81 37.61
C HIS A 12 -7.45 -15.64 36.43
N MET A 13 -7.20 -15.24 35.18
CA MET A 13 -7.57 -16.03 34.00
C MET A 13 -6.63 -17.22 33.74
N LEU A 14 -5.38 -17.15 34.20
CA LEU A 14 -4.37 -18.19 34.00
C LEU A 14 -4.34 -19.22 35.12
N HIS A 15 -4.82 -18.88 36.32
CA HIS A 15 -4.82 -19.78 37.48
C HIS A 15 -5.75 -21.00 37.30
N ASP A 16 -6.76 -20.90 36.45
CA ASP A 16 -7.73 -21.99 36.18
C ASP A 16 -7.19 -23.10 35.25
N LYS A 17 -5.94 -23.01 34.76
CA LYS A 17 -5.41 -23.95 33.75
C LYS A 17 -3.98 -24.47 33.93
N LEU A 18 -3.36 -24.37 35.10
CA LEU A 18 -1.93 -24.72 35.24
C LEU A 18 -1.64 -25.78 36.31
N VAL A 19 -1.10 -26.92 35.84
CA VAL A 19 -0.43 -27.94 36.64
C VAL A 19 1.08 -27.84 36.37
N SER A 20 1.83 -27.88 37.46
CA SER A 20 3.30 -27.98 37.64
C SER A 20 4.15 -26.72 37.47
N ARG A 21 4.73 -26.28 38.59
CA ARG A 21 5.91 -25.41 38.69
C ARG A 21 7.15 -26.31 38.74
N ASP A 22 7.94 -26.34 37.67
CA ASP A 22 9.31 -26.87 37.73
C ASP A 22 10.30 -25.75 37.38
N THR A 23 11.11 -25.37 38.36
CA THR A 23 12.19 -24.38 38.25
C THR A 23 13.40 -24.99 37.53
N PHE A 24 13.67 -24.56 36.31
CA PHE A 24 14.93 -24.84 35.60
C PHE A 24 15.82 -23.60 35.58
N THR A 25 16.97 -23.66 36.24
CA THR A 25 17.99 -22.62 36.26
C THR A 25 18.91 -22.79 35.04
N LEU A 26 18.82 -21.89 34.05
CA LEU A 26 19.79 -21.81 32.95
C LEU A 26 20.91 -20.82 33.31
N LEU A 27 22.15 -21.27 33.13
CA LEU A 27 23.39 -20.51 33.36
C LEU A 27 23.54 -19.34 32.38
N SER A 28 22.87 -18.23 32.63
CA SER A 28 23.23 -16.89 32.14
C SER A 28 22.40 -15.88 32.92
N GLY A 29 23.05 -14.89 33.55
CA GLY A 29 22.48 -13.98 34.56
C GLY A 29 21.39 -13.00 34.09
N TYR A 30 20.35 -13.52 33.43
CA TYR A 30 19.08 -12.85 33.19
C TYR A 30 18.01 -13.56 34.01
N ASP A 31 17.40 -12.85 34.95
CA ASP A 31 16.20 -13.32 35.64
C ASP A 31 15.06 -13.45 34.62
N VAL A 32 14.77 -14.68 34.20
CA VAL A 32 13.60 -14.97 33.38
C VAL A 32 12.42 -15.10 34.32
N GLN A 33 11.58 -14.06 34.39
CA GLN A 33 10.54 -13.97 35.40
C GLN A 33 9.38 -14.95 35.15
N ASP A 34 9.18 -15.44 33.91
CA ASP A 34 8.28 -16.55 33.58
C ASP A 34 8.63 -17.17 32.20
N ILE A 35 8.72 -18.50 32.11
CA ILE A 35 8.80 -19.24 30.84
C ILE A 35 7.44 -19.89 30.57
N TYR A 36 6.71 -19.38 29.59
CA TYR A 36 5.43 -19.95 29.17
C TYR A 36 5.65 -20.99 28.07
N LEU A 37 5.67 -22.28 28.45
CA LEU A 37 5.71 -23.40 27.52
C LEU A 37 4.29 -23.82 27.15
N ALA A 38 3.88 -23.48 25.93
CA ALA A 38 2.61 -23.95 25.39
C ALA A 38 2.68 -25.45 25.06
N THR A 39 1.76 -26.23 25.64
CA THR A 39 1.63 -27.67 25.39
C THR A 39 1.24 -27.94 23.93
N ARG A 40 1.36 -29.20 23.47
CA ARG A 40 0.88 -29.59 22.14
C ARG A 40 -0.62 -29.32 21.96
N ASP A 41 -1.41 -29.51 23.01
CA ASP A 41 -2.86 -29.30 22.99
C ASP A 41 -3.21 -27.81 22.97
N ASP A 42 -2.44 -26.97 23.68
CA ASP A 42 -2.55 -25.52 23.57
C ASP A 42 -2.25 -25.07 22.13
N ARG A 43 -1.17 -25.57 21.52
CA ARG A 43 -0.81 -25.24 20.14
C ARG A 43 -1.83 -25.74 19.11
N ALA A 44 -2.49 -26.87 19.38
CA ALA A 44 -3.52 -27.44 18.50
C ALA A 44 -4.81 -26.60 18.51
N THR A 45 -5.10 -25.89 19.61
CA THR A 45 -6.29 -25.04 19.76
C THR A 45 -6.01 -23.56 19.53
N TRP A 46 -4.75 -23.18 19.27
CA TRP A 46 -4.36 -21.80 19.03
C TRP A 46 -4.95 -21.21 17.76
N GLN A 47 -5.88 -20.27 17.97
CA GLN A 47 -6.39 -19.41 16.92
C GLN A 47 -5.57 -18.12 16.82
N ALA A 48 -5.51 -17.56 15.61
CA ALA A 48 -4.94 -16.23 15.43
C ALA A 48 -5.76 -15.23 16.25
N LEU A 49 -5.09 -14.47 17.11
CA LEU A 49 -5.74 -13.45 17.92
C LEU A 49 -6.44 -12.44 16.98
N PRO A 50 -7.71 -12.07 17.23
CA PRO A 50 -8.36 -11.01 16.46
C PRO A 50 -7.60 -9.70 16.58
N ARG A 51 -7.49 -8.95 15.47
CA ARG A 51 -6.75 -7.67 15.42
C ARG A 51 -7.21 -6.66 16.49
N SER A 52 -8.49 -6.65 16.84
CA SER A 52 -9.05 -5.78 17.89
C SER A 52 -8.49 -6.05 19.29
N LYS A 53 -7.89 -7.23 19.52
CA LYS A 53 -7.27 -7.63 20.78
C LYS A 53 -5.75 -7.46 20.77
N TYR A 54 -5.17 -6.91 19.71
CA TYR A 54 -3.72 -6.70 19.66
C TYR A 54 -3.31 -5.61 20.64
N PRO A 55 -2.22 -5.80 21.42
CA PRO A 55 -1.76 -4.78 22.36
C PRO A 55 -1.26 -3.51 21.65
N LYS A 56 -0.83 -3.64 20.38
CA LYS A 56 -0.45 -2.53 19.50
C LYS A 56 -0.99 -2.75 18.10
N ALA A 57 -1.42 -1.67 17.46
CA ALA A 57 -1.83 -1.69 16.06
C ALA A 57 -0.65 -2.09 15.16
N VAL A 58 -0.83 -3.14 14.36
CA VAL A 58 0.14 -3.56 13.35
C VAL A 58 -0.11 -2.73 12.09
N VAL A 59 0.54 -1.57 11.99
CA VAL A 59 0.43 -0.68 10.82
C VAL A 59 1.43 -1.09 9.74
N PHE A 60 2.65 -1.43 10.14
CA PHE A 60 3.73 -1.83 9.24
C PHE A 60 4.13 -3.27 9.47
N HIS A 61 4.11 -4.05 8.40
CA HIS A 61 4.75 -5.35 8.31
C HIS A 61 5.20 -5.58 6.87
N ASP A 62 6.19 -6.43 6.68
CA ASP A 62 6.72 -6.78 5.36
C ASP A 62 6.61 -8.28 5.08
N GLY A 63 6.84 -8.67 3.84
CA GLY A 63 6.74 -10.05 3.37
C GLY A 63 5.65 -10.22 2.32
N ARG A 64 5.78 -11.27 1.51
CA ARG A 64 4.91 -11.51 0.34
C ARG A 64 3.81 -12.53 0.58
N LEU A 65 3.82 -13.29 1.68
CA LEU A 65 2.76 -14.27 1.96
C LEU A 65 1.55 -13.59 2.58
N ALA A 66 0.39 -13.78 1.96
CA ALA A 66 -0.91 -13.27 2.44
C ALA A 66 -1.66 -14.29 3.32
N PHE A 67 -1.08 -15.46 3.55
CA PHE A 67 -1.64 -16.54 4.35
C PHE A 67 -0.63 -17.04 5.40
N ARG A 68 -1.13 -17.75 6.42
CA ARG A 68 -0.29 -18.39 7.43
C ARG A 68 0.34 -19.67 6.84
N PRO A 69 1.67 -19.82 6.82
CA PRO A 69 2.36 -20.94 6.15
C PRO A 69 2.28 -22.25 6.97
N THR A 70 1.09 -22.86 7.01
CA THR A 70 0.93 -24.26 7.46
C THR A 70 1.48 -25.23 6.40
N ALA A 71 1.80 -26.46 6.77
CA ALA A 71 2.31 -27.46 5.82
C ALA A 71 1.40 -27.62 4.59
N GLY A 72 0.08 -27.74 4.80
CA GLY A 72 -0.90 -27.85 3.72
C GLY A 72 -0.98 -26.61 2.83
N SER A 73 -1.04 -25.42 3.41
CA SER A 73 -1.08 -24.17 2.63
C SER A 73 0.22 -23.91 1.86
N THR A 74 1.36 -24.29 2.44
CA THR A 74 2.67 -24.18 1.79
C THR A 74 2.78 -25.16 0.62
N LEU A 75 2.31 -26.40 0.79
CA LEU A 75 2.23 -27.38 -0.30
C LEU A 75 1.32 -26.88 -1.43
N ALA A 76 0.13 -26.38 -1.10
CA ALA A 76 -0.79 -25.81 -2.08
C ALA A 76 -0.18 -24.63 -2.85
N MET A 77 0.57 -23.76 -2.16
CA MET A 77 1.32 -22.68 -2.81
C MET A 77 2.36 -23.22 -3.80
N PHE A 78 3.18 -24.19 -3.40
CA PHE A 78 4.20 -24.77 -4.30
C PHE A 78 3.58 -25.48 -5.51
N MET A 79 2.47 -26.19 -5.33
CA MET A 79 1.72 -26.79 -6.44
C MET A 79 1.12 -25.72 -7.37
N TRP A 80 0.64 -24.61 -6.82
CA TRP A 80 0.07 -23.51 -7.60
C TRP A 80 1.11 -22.74 -8.41
N LEU A 81 2.31 -22.52 -7.86
CA LEU A 81 3.31 -21.60 -8.42
C LEU A 81 3.62 -21.81 -9.92
N PRO A 82 3.86 -23.03 -10.43
CA PRO A 82 4.11 -23.25 -11.86
C PRO A 82 2.93 -22.78 -12.74
N PHE A 83 1.70 -23.11 -12.34
CA PHE A 83 0.48 -22.69 -13.04
C PHE A 83 0.24 -21.19 -12.90
N GLY A 84 0.45 -20.65 -11.69
CA GLY A 84 0.28 -19.24 -11.38
C GLY A 84 1.23 -18.34 -12.17
N VAL A 85 2.47 -18.78 -12.40
CA VAL A 85 3.47 -18.07 -13.22
C VAL A 85 3.03 -18.00 -14.70
N ALA A 86 2.58 -19.13 -15.25
CA ALA A 86 2.05 -19.16 -16.62
C ALA A 86 0.81 -18.27 -16.75
N LEU A 87 -0.14 -18.40 -15.81
CA LEU A 87 -1.36 -17.60 -15.77
C LEU A 87 -1.09 -16.10 -15.61
N ALA A 88 -0.12 -15.73 -14.77
CA ALA A 88 0.29 -14.34 -14.57
C ALA A 88 0.85 -13.73 -15.87
N SER A 89 1.63 -14.49 -16.63
CA SER A 89 2.13 -14.06 -17.94
C SER A 89 0.98 -13.80 -18.91
N THR A 90 0.00 -14.72 -19.01
CA THR A 90 -1.20 -14.53 -19.84
C THR A 90 -2.02 -13.31 -19.40
N ARG A 91 -2.25 -13.14 -18.09
CA ARG A 91 -2.96 -11.98 -17.53
C ARG A 91 -2.25 -10.68 -17.85
N LEU A 92 -0.91 -10.65 -17.73
CA LEU A 92 -0.10 -9.48 -18.08
C LEU A 92 -0.24 -9.14 -19.56
N THR A 93 -0.15 -10.13 -20.46
CA THR A 93 -0.35 -9.91 -21.89
C THR A 93 -1.74 -9.32 -22.17
N VAL A 94 -2.81 -9.90 -21.62
CA VAL A 94 -4.18 -9.38 -21.79
C VAL A 94 -4.30 -7.95 -21.27
N ALA A 95 -3.74 -7.65 -20.10
CA ALA A 95 -3.79 -6.31 -19.50
C ALA A 95 -3.05 -5.25 -20.33
N LEU A 96 -2.04 -5.64 -21.12
CA LEU A 96 -1.24 -4.73 -21.93
C LEU A 96 -1.73 -4.58 -23.37
N THR A 97 -2.39 -5.59 -23.94
CA THR A 97 -2.76 -5.60 -25.37
C THR A 97 -4.25 -5.42 -25.63
N VAL A 98 -5.11 -5.68 -24.64
CA VAL A 98 -6.57 -5.71 -24.82
C VAL A 98 -7.24 -4.51 -24.12
N PRO A 99 -8.12 -3.74 -24.81
CA PRO A 99 -8.87 -2.63 -24.21
C PRO A 99 -9.69 -3.04 -22.97
N TYR A 100 -9.88 -2.11 -22.02
CA TYR A 100 -10.49 -2.38 -20.71
C TYR A 100 -11.86 -3.08 -20.77
N ARG A 101 -12.69 -2.73 -21.75
CA ARG A 101 -14.01 -3.35 -21.98
C ARG A 101 -13.96 -4.87 -22.18
N TYR A 102 -12.87 -5.39 -22.76
CA TYR A 102 -12.69 -6.81 -23.03
C TYR A 102 -11.71 -7.46 -22.06
N SER A 103 -10.65 -6.76 -21.67
CA SER A 103 -9.70 -7.31 -20.70
C SER A 103 -10.35 -7.52 -19.32
N THR A 104 -11.27 -6.66 -18.90
CA THR A 104 -11.98 -6.82 -17.62
C THR A 104 -12.67 -8.18 -17.46
N PRO A 105 -13.61 -8.61 -18.34
CA PRO A 105 -14.26 -9.91 -18.19
C PRO A 105 -13.29 -11.09 -18.38
N ILE A 106 -12.30 -10.99 -19.28
CA ILE A 106 -11.28 -12.04 -19.48
C ILE A 106 -10.45 -12.23 -18.20
N LEU A 107 -9.94 -11.14 -17.63
CA LEU A 107 -9.16 -11.16 -16.41
C LEU A 107 -10.01 -11.65 -15.22
N ALA A 108 -11.26 -11.21 -15.12
CA ALA A 108 -12.19 -11.66 -14.09
C ALA A 108 -12.46 -13.17 -14.16
N ALA A 109 -12.64 -13.73 -15.37
CA ALA A 109 -12.82 -15.17 -15.57
C ALA A 109 -11.63 -16.01 -15.09
N THR A 110 -10.43 -15.43 -15.10
CA THR A 110 -9.26 -16.10 -14.54
C THR A 110 -9.10 -15.94 -13.03
N GLY A 111 -9.86 -15.05 -12.36
CA GLY A 111 -9.73 -14.75 -10.93
C GLY A 111 -9.14 -13.37 -10.60
N MET A 112 -8.83 -12.54 -11.61
CA MET A 112 -8.42 -11.13 -11.46
C MET A 112 -9.64 -10.21 -11.61
N SER A 113 -10.39 -10.05 -10.53
CA SER A 113 -11.64 -9.26 -10.54
C SER A 113 -11.45 -7.84 -10.00
N TRP A 114 -12.38 -6.97 -10.34
CA TRP A 114 -12.53 -5.67 -9.67
C TRP A 114 -13.99 -5.28 -9.56
N ARG A 115 -14.29 -4.35 -8.64
CA ARG A 115 -15.61 -3.81 -8.41
C ARG A 115 -15.55 -2.31 -8.19
N LEU A 116 -16.54 -1.61 -8.74
CA LEU A 116 -16.83 -0.23 -8.40
C LEU A 116 -17.83 -0.22 -7.25
N LYS A 117 -17.41 0.26 -6.07
CA LYS A 117 -18.32 0.42 -4.94
C LYS A 117 -19.19 1.65 -5.18
N ALA A 118 -20.49 1.51 -4.93
CA ALA A 118 -21.45 2.60 -5.06
C ALA A 118 -20.98 3.84 -4.28
N GLY A 119 -20.94 4.97 -4.98
CA GLY A 119 -20.61 6.32 -4.55
C GLY A 119 -21.25 7.29 -5.55
N ASP A 120 -20.79 8.53 -5.66
CA ASP A 120 -21.34 9.53 -6.60
C ASP A 120 -21.08 9.23 -8.10
N GLY A 121 -20.71 7.98 -8.43
CA GLY A 121 -20.18 7.57 -9.72
C GLY A 121 -18.81 8.20 -10.00
N PRO A 122 -18.07 7.73 -11.01
CA PRO A 122 -16.99 8.53 -11.56
C PRO A 122 -17.58 9.87 -12.01
N PRO A 123 -16.93 11.01 -11.76
CA PRO A 123 -17.48 12.30 -12.17
C PRO A 123 -17.77 12.28 -13.66
N LEU A 124 -19.07 12.25 -14.03
CA LEU A 124 -19.51 12.42 -15.40
C LEU A 124 -19.00 13.80 -15.82
N GLN A 125 -18.00 13.84 -16.69
CA GLN A 125 -17.68 15.07 -17.37
C GLN A 125 -18.92 15.41 -18.19
N THR A 126 -19.55 16.54 -17.89
CA THR A 126 -20.71 17.06 -18.60
C THR A 126 -20.42 16.97 -20.11
N ALA A 127 -21.19 16.15 -20.80
CA ALA A 127 -21.22 16.12 -22.25
C ALA A 127 -21.69 17.50 -22.70
N GLY A 128 -20.78 18.35 -23.19
CA GLY A 128 -21.12 19.71 -23.62
C GLY A 128 -20.01 20.75 -23.57
N VAL A 129 -18.91 20.54 -22.84
CA VAL A 129 -17.81 21.52 -22.80
C VAL A 129 -16.80 21.25 -23.90
N GLU A 130 -16.54 22.24 -24.75
CA GLU A 130 -15.61 22.18 -25.88
C GLU A 130 -14.21 21.71 -25.47
N ARG A 131 -13.56 20.94 -26.36
CA ARG A 131 -12.25 20.31 -26.14
C ARG A 131 -11.09 21.29 -25.86
N GLY A 132 -11.31 22.61 -26.00
CA GLY A 132 -10.29 23.65 -25.80
C GLY A 132 -10.28 24.35 -24.44
N CYS A 133 -11.32 24.21 -23.60
CA CYS A 133 -11.45 24.95 -22.32
C CYS A 133 -11.44 24.06 -21.07
N ARG A 134 -11.03 22.79 -21.17
CA ARG A 134 -11.12 21.84 -20.06
C ARG A 134 -9.84 21.81 -19.23
N ARG A 135 -9.90 22.42 -18.04
CA ARG A 135 -8.89 22.22 -16.99
C ARG A 135 -8.88 20.75 -16.54
N GLY A 136 -7.69 20.18 -16.35
CA GLY A 136 -7.51 18.79 -15.93
C GLY A 136 -8.08 18.53 -14.55
N GLN A 137 -8.26 17.25 -14.20
CA GLN A 137 -8.83 16.82 -12.92
C GLN A 137 -7.79 16.05 -12.11
N LEU A 138 -7.63 16.43 -10.85
CA LEU A 138 -6.78 15.72 -9.90
C LEU A 138 -7.59 14.71 -9.07
N PHE A 139 -7.15 13.45 -9.10
CA PHE A 139 -7.67 12.35 -8.30
C PHE A 139 -6.68 12.01 -7.19
N VAL A 140 -7.15 11.98 -5.95
CA VAL A 140 -6.32 11.73 -4.77
C VAL A 140 -6.66 10.35 -4.23
N CYS A 141 -5.73 9.40 -4.38
CA CYS A 141 -5.96 7.99 -4.11
C CYS A 141 -5.14 7.54 -2.89
N ASN A 142 -5.70 6.73 -1.98
CA ASN A 142 -4.85 6.00 -1.03
C ASN A 142 -3.99 4.96 -1.76
N HIS A 143 -2.91 4.49 -1.14
CA HIS A 143 -1.91 3.68 -1.83
C HIS A 143 -1.83 2.26 -1.27
N ARG A 144 -2.33 1.28 -2.01
CA ARG A 144 -2.28 -0.16 -1.68
C ARG A 144 -1.22 -0.89 -2.48
N THR A 145 -1.12 -0.63 -3.78
CA THR A 145 -0.17 -1.30 -4.68
C THR A 145 0.25 -0.37 -5.83
N LEU A 146 1.23 -0.78 -6.63
CA LEU A 146 1.61 -0.03 -7.83
C LEU A 146 0.50 0.06 -8.88
N LEU A 147 -0.53 -0.79 -8.79
CA LEU A 147 -1.64 -0.87 -9.72
C LEU A 147 -2.80 0.08 -9.37
N ASP A 148 -2.73 0.84 -8.28
CA ASP A 148 -3.86 1.71 -7.88
C ASP A 148 -4.25 2.69 -8.99
N PRO A 149 -3.33 3.44 -9.63
CA PRO A 149 -3.70 4.34 -10.73
C PRO A 149 -4.24 3.60 -11.96
N VAL A 150 -3.82 2.35 -12.18
CA VAL A 150 -4.35 1.51 -13.27
C VAL A 150 -5.82 1.21 -13.03
N TYR A 151 -6.19 0.81 -11.81
CA TYR A 151 -7.59 0.54 -11.48
C TYR A 151 -8.45 1.81 -11.42
N VAL A 152 -7.88 2.97 -11.07
CA VAL A 152 -8.57 4.25 -11.27
C VAL A 152 -8.86 4.50 -12.76
N SER A 153 -7.90 4.24 -13.65
CA SER A 153 -8.09 4.35 -15.10
C SER A 153 -9.18 3.41 -15.63
N VAL A 154 -9.16 2.14 -15.20
CA VAL A 154 -10.15 1.13 -15.56
C VAL A 154 -11.54 1.55 -15.09
N ALA A 155 -11.66 2.05 -13.85
CA ALA A 155 -12.94 2.49 -13.30
C ALA A 155 -13.48 3.78 -13.95
N LEU A 156 -12.61 4.63 -14.50
CA LEU A 156 -12.99 5.80 -15.29
C LEU A 156 -13.28 5.47 -16.76
N ASP A 157 -12.91 4.27 -17.23
CA ASP A 157 -12.83 3.89 -18.65
C ASP A 157 -12.09 4.94 -19.51
N ARG A 158 -11.05 5.56 -18.92
CA ARG A 158 -10.28 6.66 -19.54
C ARG A 158 -8.82 6.59 -19.12
N PRO A 159 -7.88 6.95 -20.01
CA PRO A 159 -6.47 7.02 -19.65
C PRO A 159 -6.23 8.08 -18.58
N VAL A 160 -5.39 7.77 -17.60
CA VAL A 160 -4.96 8.69 -16.54
C VAL A 160 -3.45 8.82 -16.51
N ARG A 161 -2.96 9.98 -16.06
CA ARG A 161 -1.54 10.25 -15.81
C ARG A 161 -1.25 10.00 -14.33
N ALA A 162 -0.56 8.91 -14.03
CA ALA A 162 -0.09 8.65 -12.68
C ALA A 162 1.17 9.48 -12.36
N VAL A 163 1.28 9.96 -11.12
CA VAL A 163 2.50 10.57 -10.58
C VAL A 163 3.02 9.72 -9.41
N SER A 164 4.33 9.45 -9.38
CA SER A 164 4.93 8.59 -8.34
C SER A 164 6.36 8.98 -8.00
N TYR A 165 6.71 8.88 -6.72
CA TYR A 165 8.04 9.19 -6.18
C TYR A 165 9.08 8.09 -6.39
N SER A 166 8.68 6.86 -6.74
CA SER A 166 9.60 5.70 -6.75
C SER A 166 9.07 4.56 -7.62
N LEU A 167 9.24 4.66 -8.94
CA LEU A 167 9.01 3.55 -9.86
C LEU A 167 10.31 3.05 -10.50
N SER A 168 10.44 1.73 -10.59
CA SER A 168 11.48 1.11 -11.39
C SER A 168 11.22 1.35 -12.88
N ARG A 169 12.27 1.38 -13.71
CA ARG A 169 12.14 1.51 -15.17
C ARG A 169 11.30 0.37 -15.78
N LEU A 170 11.41 -0.84 -15.22
CA LEU A 170 10.63 -1.99 -15.65
C LEU A 170 9.14 -1.79 -15.35
N SER A 171 8.79 -1.28 -14.17
CA SER A 171 7.40 -0.97 -13.80
C SER A 171 6.77 0.09 -14.70
N GLU A 172 7.55 1.04 -15.21
CA GLU A 172 7.08 2.03 -16.19
C GLU A 172 6.83 1.42 -17.58
N LEU A 173 7.69 0.48 -17.99
CA LEU A 173 7.56 -0.19 -19.29
C LEU A 173 6.31 -1.08 -19.35
N ILE A 174 5.95 -1.73 -18.25
CA ILE A 174 4.80 -2.65 -18.16
C ILE A 174 3.52 -1.96 -17.65
N SER A 175 3.45 -0.63 -17.71
CA SER A 175 2.29 0.14 -17.24
C SER A 175 1.25 0.30 -18.36
N PRO A 176 0.02 -0.23 -18.21
CA PRO A 176 -1.03 -0.11 -19.24
C PRO A 176 -1.57 1.32 -19.39
N ILE A 177 -1.32 2.20 -18.42
CA ILE A 177 -1.69 3.63 -18.46
C ILE A 177 -0.57 4.52 -19.04
N GLY A 178 0.47 3.90 -19.60
CA GLY A 178 1.63 4.59 -20.14
C GLY A 178 2.60 5.10 -19.06
N ARG A 179 3.51 5.98 -19.49
CA ARG A 179 4.66 6.43 -18.69
C ARG A 179 4.22 7.35 -17.55
N THR A 180 4.37 6.86 -16.32
CA THR A 180 4.21 7.61 -15.07
C THR A 180 5.17 8.80 -15.00
N VAL A 181 4.70 9.93 -14.48
CA VAL A 181 5.56 11.08 -14.20
C VAL A 181 6.28 10.85 -12.87
N ARG A 182 7.63 10.83 -12.93
CA ARG A 182 8.48 10.66 -11.76
C ARG A 182 8.54 11.95 -10.96
N LEU A 183 8.18 11.87 -9.70
CA LEU A 183 8.37 12.94 -8.73
C LEU A 183 9.78 12.86 -8.14
N THR A 184 10.43 14.01 -7.99
CA THR A 184 11.83 14.15 -7.57
C THR A 184 11.99 14.31 -6.06
N ARG A 185 10.88 14.37 -5.31
CA ARG A 185 10.83 14.70 -3.87
C ARG A 185 11.25 16.15 -3.59
N ASP A 186 11.27 16.99 -4.62
CA ASP A 186 11.37 18.43 -4.51
C ASP A 186 9.97 19.01 -4.70
N ARG A 187 9.45 19.64 -3.65
CA ARG A 187 8.05 20.09 -3.59
C ARG A 187 7.69 21.02 -4.75
N ASP A 188 8.59 21.94 -5.09
CA ASP A 188 8.31 22.96 -6.09
C ASP A 188 8.39 22.37 -7.51
N ALA A 189 9.38 21.51 -7.78
CA ALA A 189 9.49 20.79 -9.05
C ALA A 189 8.30 19.83 -9.25
N ASP A 190 7.93 19.08 -8.21
CA ASP A 190 6.80 18.16 -8.24
C ASP A 190 5.48 18.92 -8.46
N GLY A 191 5.31 20.05 -7.78
CA GLY A 191 4.16 20.94 -7.95
C GLY A 191 4.05 21.47 -9.39
N ARG A 192 5.15 21.99 -9.94
CA ARG A 192 5.20 22.46 -11.34
C ARG A 192 4.89 21.34 -12.34
N ALA A 193 5.42 20.14 -12.12
CA ALA A 193 5.17 19.01 -13.01
C ALA A 193 3.70 18.60 -13.02
N MET A 194 3.07 18.53 -11.84
CA MET A 194 1.65 18.22 -11.71
C MET A 194 0.75 19.32 -12.28
N ALA A 195 1.07 20.59 -12.01
CA ALA A 195 0.33 21.73 -12.54
C ALA A 195 0.28 21.73 -14.08
N ARG A 196 1.43 21.47 -14.73
CA ARG A 196 1.51 21.37 -16.21
C ARG A 196 0.58 20.28 -16.78
N LEU A 197 0.50 19.11 -16.13
CA LEU A 197 -0.43 18.06 -16.57
C LEU A 197 -1.89 18.54 -16.48
N LEU A 198 -2.25 19.20 -15.38
CA LEU A 198 -3.59 19.74 -15.19
C LEU A 198 -3.91 20.86 -16.19
N GLU A 199 -2.95 21.72 -16.52
CA GLU A 199 -3.09 22.76 -17.55
C GLU A 199 -3.30 22.17 -18.96
N MET A 200 -2.69 21.02 -19.26
CA MET A 200 -2.91 20.28 -20.52
C MET A 200 -4.26 19.53 -20.57
N GLY A 201 -5.06 19.59 -19.51
CA GLY A 201 -6.36 18.92 -19.45
C GLY A 201 -6.29 17.43 -19.03
N ASP A 202 -5.14 16.96 -18.53
CA ASP A 202 -4.97 15.57 -18.15
C ASP A 202 -5.77 15.19 -16.89
N LEU A 203 -6.16 13.91 -16.82
CA LEU A 203 -6.67 13.28 -15.59
C LEU A 203 -5.47 12.77 -14.79
N VAL A 204 -5.13 13.42 -13.69
CA VAL A 204 -3.94 13.12 -12.91
C VAL A 204 -4.31 12.33 -11.66
N VAL A 205 -3.63 11.21 -11.41
CA VAL A 205 -3.81 10.41 -10.19
C VAL A 205 -2.56 10.52 -9.32
N VAL A 206 -2.74 10.94 -8.08
CA VAL A 206 -1.68 11.04 -7.07
C VAL A 206 -1.99 10.20 -5.84
N CYS A 207 -0.96 9.53 -5.31
CA CYS A 207 -1.00 8.80 -4.06
C CYS A 207 -0.21 9.55 -2.98
N PRO A 208 -0.85 10.45 -2.20
CA PRO A 208 -0.14 11.38 -1.32
C PRO A 208 0.54 10.72 -0.11
N GLU A 209 0.28 9.44 0.17
CA GLU A 209 1.03 8.63 1.15
C GLU A 209 2.52 8.48 0.76
N GLY A 210 2.82 8.52 -0.54
CA GLY A 210 4.18 8.38 -1.08
C GLY A 210 4.80 6.98 -0.92
N THR A 211 4.08 6.04 -0.33
CA THR A 211 4.43 4.62 -0.20
C THR A 211 3.16 3.81 0.01
N THR A 212 3.20 2.53 -0.32
CA THR A 212 2.04 1.65 -0.14
C THR A 212 1.80 1.34 1.33
N CYS A 213 0.55 1.27 1.75
CA CYS A 213 0.10 0.72 3.01
C CYS A 213 -0.82 -0.45 2.71
N ARG A 214 -0.55 -1.62 3.30
CA ARG A 214 -1.34 -2.84 3.08
C ARG A 214 -2.33 -3.14 4.21
N GLU A 215 -2.13 -2.56 5.37
CA GLU A 215 -3.01 -2.73 6.53
C GLU A 215 -4.18 -1.74 6.45
N PRO A 216 -5.31 -1.92 7.16
CA PRO A 216 -6.49 -1.03 7.06
C PRO A 216 -6.24 0.32 7.77
N TYR A 217 -5.16 0.99 7.38
CA TYR A 217 -4.71 2.28 7.83
C TYR A 217 -4.32 3.13 6.62
N LEU A 218 -4.47 4.44 6.76
CA LEU A 218 -3.95 5.42 5.81
C LEU A 218 -2.74 6.11 6.42
N LEU A 219 -1.65 6.18 5.67
CA LEU A 219 -0.50 6.99 6.06
C LEU A 219 -0.80 8.47 5.87
N ARG A 220 0.00 9.32 6.50
CA ARG A 220 -0.13 10.78 6.40
C ARG A 220 -0.09 11.20 4.94
N PHE A 221 -1.06 12.01 4.52
CA PHE A 221 -1.08 12.58 3.18
C PHE A 221 -0.15 13.81 3.09
N SER A 222 0.69 13.84 2.06
CA SER A 222 1.39 15.07 1.67
C SER A 222 0.40 16.12 1.15
N PRO A 223 0.49 17.40 1.57
CA PRO A 223 -0.54 18.40 1.24
C PRO A 223 -0.41 19.02 -0.15
N LEU A 224 0.63 18.71 -0.91
CA LEU A 224 0.92 19.34 -2.20
C LEU A 224 -0.29 19.34 -3.16
N PHE A 225 -1.04 18.24 -3.21
CA PHE A 225 -2.19 18.14 -4.11
C PHE A 225 -3.28 19.20 -3.85
N ALA A 226 -3.41 19.67 -2.61
CA ALA A 226 -4.44 20.62 -2.21
C ALA A 226 -4.16 22.05 -2.72
N GLU A 227 -2.95 22.31 -3.22
CA GLU A 227 -2.53 23.63 -3.69
C GLU A 227 -2.58 23.76 -5.21
N LEU A 228 -2.82 22.67 -5.94
CA LEU A 228 -2.65 22.59 -7.39
C LEU A 228 -3.95 22.78 -8.21
N SER A 229 -5.10 22.56 -7.58
CA SER A 229 -6.41 22.63 -8.23
C SER A 229 -7.43 23.32 -7.34
N ASP A 230 -8.53 23.78 -7.93
CA ASP A 230 -9.63 24.40 -7.19
C ASP A 230 -10.56 23.34 -6.57
N ASP A 231 -10.52 22.12 -7.08
CA ASP A 231 -11.10 20.92 -6.49
C ASP A 231 -10.25 19.66 -6.74
N VAL A 232 -10.52 18.62 -5.95
CA VAL A 232 -9.96 17.27 -6.13
C VAL A 232 -11.05 16.22 -5.96
N VAL A 233 -10.87 15.06 -6.59
CA VAL A 233 -11.73 13.87 -6.42
C VAL A 233 -11.01 12.85 -5.55
N PRO A 234 -11.42 12.64 -4.28
CA PRO A 234 -10.85 11.57 -3.47
C PRO A 234 -11.28 10.19 -4.02
N VAL A 235 -10.36 9.23 -4.00
CA VAL A 235 -10.61 7.86 -4.47
C VAL A 235 -10.14 6.87 -3.41
N GLY A 236 -11.07 6.09 -2.90
CA GLY A 236 -10.81 4.96 -2.01
C GLY A 236 -10.52 3.70 -2.81
N VAL A 237 -9.42 3.04 -2.48
CA VAL A 237 -8.99 1.77 -3.08
C VAL A 237 -8.72 0.74 -1.99
N ALA A 238 -9.32 -0.44 -2.16
CA ALA A 238 -9.04 -1.62 -1.34
C ALA A 238 -8.66 -2.80 -2.23
N VAL A 239 -7.80 -3.67 -1.70
CA VAL A 239 -7.23 -4.80 -2.44
C VAL A 239 -7.32 -6.05 -1.59
N GLU A 240 -7.91 -7.09 -2.16
CA GLU A 240 -7.99 -8.43 -1.59
C GLU A 240 -7.09 -9.36 -2.42
N THR A 241 -6.24 -10.14 -1.75
CA THR A 241 -5.40 -11.17 -2.37
C THR A 241 -5.46 -12.46 -1.57
N ALA A 242 -5.45 -13.60 -2.27
CA ALA A 242 -5.60 -14.90 -1.64
C ALA A 242 -4.28 -15.53 -1.16
N MET A 243 -3.17 -15.27 -1.85
CA MET A 243 -1.91 -16.00 -1.65
C MET A 243 -0.72 -15.07 -1.45
N PHE A 244 -0.60 -14.02 -2.26
CA PHE A 244 0.55 -13.12 -2.22
C PHE A 244 0.16 -11.67 -2.03
N TYR A 245 0.88 -10.98 -1.15
CA TYR A 245 0.86 -9.53 -1.10
C TYR A 245 1.61 -8.95 -2.31
N PRO A 246 1.01 -7.96 -3.00
CA PRO A 246 1.57 -7.37 -4.21
C PRO A 246 2.54 -6.23 -3.93
N THR A 247 3.07 -6.14 -2.70
CA THR A 247 3.99 -5.09 -2.28
C THR A 247 5.01 -5.66 -1.32
N THR A 248 6.19 -5.07 -1.29
CA THR A 248 7.25 -5.39 -0.32
C THR A 248 8.05 -4.12 0.00
N ALA A 249 8.52 -3.96 1.24
CA ALA A 249 9.39 -2.85 1.61
C ALA A 249 10.84 -3.12 1.18
N GLY A 250 11.32 -4.37 1.37
CA GLY A 250 12.61 -4.87 0.89
C GLY A 250 12.54 -5.70 -0.42
N GLY A 251 13.69 -6.02 -1.02
CA GLY A 251 13.78 -6.87 -2.21
C GLY A 251 13.42 -6.20 -3.55
N LEU A 252 13.18 -7.02 -4.58
CA LEU A 252 12.90 -6.57 -5.95
C LEU A 252 11.44 -6.11 -6.13
N LYS A 253 11.20 -4.80 -5.94
CA LYS A 253 9.87 -4.18 -6.12
C LYS A 253 9.33 -4.25 -7.55
N CYS A 254 10.18 -4.45 -8.54
CA CYS A 254 9.72 -4.61 -9.93
C CYS A 254 8.83 -5.85 -10.13
N LEU A 255 8.92 -6.84 -9.22
CA LEU A 255 8.09 -8.04 -9.23
C LEU A 255 6.71 -7.83 -8.59
N ASP A 256 6.42 -6.66 -8.01
CA ASP A 256 5.16 -6.38 -7.31
C ASP A 256 3.91 -6.62 -8.18
N PRO A 257 3.85 -6.15 -9.44
CA PRO A 257 2.74 -6.47 -10.35
C PRO A 257 2.63 -7.98 -10.64
N PHE A 258 3.75 -8.68 -10.72
CA PHE A 258 3.77 -10.11 -10.98
C PHE A 258 3.22 -10.90 -9.77
N PHE A 259 3.63 -10.57 -8.55
CA PHE A 259 3.06 -11.17 -7.34
C PHE A 259 1.56 -10.90 -7.20
N TYR A 260 1.07 -9.74 -7.64
CA TYR A 260 -0.36 -9.52 -7.76
C TYR A 260 -1.00 -10.51 -8.75
N MET A 261 -0.46 -10.61 -9.96
CA MET A 261 -1.01 -11.42 -11.06
C MET A 261 -0.86 -12.93 -10.87
N VAL A 262 0.03 -13.42 -10.01
CA VAL A 262 0.16 -14.85 -9.70
C VAL A 262 -0.94 -15.34 -8.75
N ASN A 263 -1.63 -14.45 -8.04
CA ASN A 263 -2.67 -14.87 -7.10
C ASN A 263 -3.76 -15.72 -7.78
N PRO A 264 -4.24 -16.81 -7.14
CA PRO A 264 -5.36 -17.59 -7.67
C PRO A 264 -6.66 -16.78 -7.70
N ARG A 265 -6.84 -15.90 -6.71
CA ARG A 265 -7.95 -14.95 -6.64
C ARG A 265 -7.48 -13.62 -6.07
N MET A 266 -7.94 -12.54 -6.68
CA MET A 266 -7.79 -11.17 -6.20
C MET A 266 -8.96 -10.30 -6.61
N CYS A 267 -9.21 -9.27 -5.82
CA CYS A 267 -10.26 -8.30 -6.09
C CYS A 267 -9.77 -6.89 -5.77
N TYR A 268 -9.85 -5.98 -6.75
CA TYR A 268 -9.73 -4.54 -6.50
C TYR A 268 -11.10 -3.93 -6.25
N THR A 269 -11.20 -3.07 -5.25
CA THR A 269 -12.39 -2.23 -5.02
C THR A 269 -11.99 -0.78 -5.22
N VAL A 270 -12.70 -0.09 -6.11
CA VAL A 270 -12.53 1.36 -6.34
C VAL A 270 -13.80 2.08 -5.89
N GLN A 271 -13.65 3.20 -5.21
CA GLN A 271 -14.75 4.05 -4.77
C GLN A 271 -14.39 5.52 -5.01
N PHE A 272 -15.09 6.18 -5.93
CA PHE A 272 -15.00 7.63 -6.08
C PHE A 272 -15.85 8.30 -5.00
N LEU A 273 -15.31 9.35 -4.39
CA LEU A 273 -16.00 10.14 -3.37
C LEU A 273 -16.32 11.53 -3.93
N GLU A 274 -17.25 12.21 -3.26
CA GLU A 274 -17.62 13.59 -3.53
C GLU A 274 -16.38 14.49 -3.64
N ARG A 275 -16.39 15.38 -4.63
CA ARG A 275 -15.35 16.38 -4.84
C ARG A 275 -15.13 17.20 -3.57
N VAL A 276 -13.87 17.50 -3.30
CA VAL A 276 -13.46 18.38 -2.22
C VAL A 276 -12.93 19.67 -2.83
N ARG A 277 -13.56 20.80 -2.48
CA ARG A 277 -13.12 22.12 -2.91
C ARG A 277 -11.81 22.47 -2.21
N THR A 278 -10.76 22.67 -2.99
CA THR A 278 -9.41 23.01 -2.53
C THR A 278 -9.03 24.47 -2.83
N ALA A 279 -9.84 25.21 -3.59
CA ALA A 279 -9.63 26.64 -3.87
C ALA A 279 -9.40 27.49 -2.60
N VAL A 280 -10.06 27.14 -1.50
CA VAL A 280 -9.92 27.80 -0.19
C VAL A 280 -8.50 27.74 0.38
N VAL A 281 -7.70 26.75 -0.03
CA VAL A 281 -6.28 26.65 0.34
C VAL A 281 -5.46 27.70 -0.41
N ARG A 282 -5.70 27.86 -1.72
CA ARG A 282 -5.03 28.86 -2.56
C ARG A 282 -5.43 30.29 -2.20
N GLU A 283 -6.66 30.46 -1.71
CA GLU A 283 -7.16 31.72 -1.13
C GLU A 283 -6.56 32.02 0.26
N GLY A 284 -5.75 31.12 0.82
CA GLY A 284 -5.12 31.30 2.14
C GLY A 284 -6.07 31.12 3.32
N LYS A 285 -7.30 30.63 3.10
CA LYS A 285 -8.33 30.50 4.14
C LYS A 285 -8.19 29.24 4.98
N VAL A 286 -7.60 28.18 4.42
CA VAL A 286 -7.38 26.89 5.09
C VAL A 286 -5.95 26.42 4.83
N PRO A 287 -5.20 25.99 5.86
CA PRO A 287 -3.89 25.37 5.67
C PRO A 287 -3.98 24.12 4.78
N SER A 288 -3.03 23.95 3.87
CA SER A 288 -3.03 22.79 2.96
C SER A 288 -2.90 21.45 3.71
N ALA A 289 -2.25 21.45 4.87
CA ALA A 289 -2.18 20.28 5.77
C ALA A 289 -3.56 19.86 6.29
N ASP A 290 -4.41 20.82 6.68
CA ASP A 290 -5.75 20.53 7.18
C ASP A 290 -6.65 19.99 6.07
N MET A 291 -6.51 20.56 4.86
CA MET A 291 -7.18 20.03 3.68
C MET A 291 -6.72 18.61 3.33
N ALA A 292 -5.43 18.31 3.49
CA ALA A 292 -4.90 16.96 3.28
C ALA A 292 -5.46 15.97 4.31
N ASN A 293 -5.55 16.37 5.58
CA ASN A 293 -6.13 15.57 6.66
C ASN A 293 -7.63 15.33 6.43
N LEU A 294 -8.37 16.33 5.92
CA LEU A 294 -9.78 16.18 5.56
C LEU A 294 -9.97 15.12 4.46
N VAL A 295 -9.18 15.19 3.38
CA VAL A 295 -9.25 14.22 2.27
C VAL A 295 -8.84 12.83 2.74
N GLN A 296 -7.78 12.73 3.55
CA GLN A 296 -7.36 11.47 4.17
C GLN A 296 -8.51 10.86 4.99
N LYS A 297 -9.16 11.66 5.84
CA LYS A 297 -10.29 11.22 6.66
C LYS A 297 -11.47 10.75 5.81
N LYS A 298 -11.87 11.51 4.78
CA LYS A 298 -12.95 11.10 3.86
C LYS A 298 -12.69 9.73 3.23
N ILE A 299 -11.46 9.46 2.79
CA ILE A 299 -11.09 8.15 2.24
C ILE A 299 -11.06 7.07 3.34
N GLY A 300 -10.55 7.40 4.52
CA GLY A 300 -10.52 6.51 5.68
C GLY A 300 -11.92 6.04 6.06
N ASP A 301 -12.84 6.98 6.24
CA ASP A 301 -14.24 6.72 6.60
C ASP A 301 -14.94 5.86 5.53
N ALA A 302 -14.73 6.15 4.25
CA ALA A 302 -15.35 5.39 3.15
C ALA A 302 -14.87 3.93 3.06
N LEU A 303 -13.60 3.68 3.41
CA LEU A 303 -12.97 2.36 3.42
C LEU A 303 -13.12 1.62 4.76
N GLY A 304 -13.50 2.32 5.83
CA GLY A 304 -13.44 1.81 7.20
C GLY A 304 -12.00 1.66 7.71
N TYR A 305 -11.08 2.51 7.25
CA TYR A 305 -9.66 2.49 7.59
C TYR A 305 -9.32 3.59 8.61
N SER A 306 -8.37 3.31 9.49
CA SER A 306 -7.91 4.28 10.48
C SER A 306 -6.84 5.21 9.89
N CYS A 307 -7.03 6.51 10.03
CA CYS A 307 -6.01 7.48 9.63
C CYS A 307 -4.85 7.50 10.63
N THR A 308 -3.63 7.64 10.12
CA THR A 308 -2.41 7.76 10.93
C THR A 308 -1.62 8.99 10.50
N MET A 309 -0.74 9.46 11.38
CA MET A 309 0.26 10.48 11.05
C MET A 309 1.62 9.88 10.70
N LEU A 310 1.69 8.55 10.56
CA LEU A 310 2.90 7.85 10.15
C LEU A 310 3.21 8.17 8.69
N THR A 311 4.48 8.35 8.40
CA THR A 311 4.99 8.77 7.11
C THR A 311 5.69 7.62 6.38
N ARG A 312 5.99 7.85 5.11
CA ARG A 312 6.91 7.01 4.35
C ARG A 312 8.23 6.76 5.07
N LYS A 313 8.82 7.79 5.68
CA LYS A 313 10.10 7.68 6.39
C LYS A 313 9.98 6.72 7.57
N ASP A 314 8.90 6.84 8.35
CA ASP A 314 8.64 5.97 9.49
C ASP A 314 8.49 4.51 9.06
N LYS A 315 7.80 4.25 7.95
CA LYS A 315 7.67 2.91 7.36
C LYS A 315 9.03 2.30 7.03
N TYR A 316 9.85 3.00 6.25
CA TYR A 316 11.14 2.45 5.81
C TYR A 316 12.14 2.33 6.94
N LEU A 317 12.10 3.25 7.92
CA LEU A 317 12.96 3.17 9.09
C LEU A 317 12.63 1.92 9.92
N MET A 318 11.33 1.64 10.11
CA MET A 318 10.86 0.46 10.84
C MET A 318 11.10 -0.86 10.09
N LEU A 319 10.89 -0.91 8.77
CA LEU A 319 10.93 -2.17 8.01
C LEU A 319 12.27 -2.51 7.37
N ALA A 320 13.09 -1.50 7.03
CA ALA A 320 14.30 -1.68 6.23
C ALA A 320 15.53 -0.94 6.78
N GLY A 321 15.40 -0.27 7.93
CA GLY A 321 16.50 0.46 8.57
C GLY A 321 17.03 1.66 7.77
N ASN A 322 16.30 2.15 6.77
CA ASN A 322 16.67 3.30 5.95
C ASN A 322 15.51 4.29 5.80
N ASP A 323 15.75 5.48 5.27
CA ASP A 323 14.73 6.52 5.08
C ASP A 323 13.92 6.36 3.78
N GLY A 324 14.13 5.26 3.05
CA GLY A 324 13.55 5.00 1.74
C GLY A 324 14.17 5.82 0.60
N VAL A 325 15.25 6.55 0.82
CA VAL A 325 15.98 7.24 -0.25
C VAL A 325 17.02 6.28 -0.84
N VAL A 326 16.90 5.98 -2.14
CA VAL A 326 17.99 5.29 -2.86
C VAL A 326 19.08 6.33 -3.10
N ARG A 327 20.13 6.31 -2.27
CA ARG A 327 21.35 7.08 -2.55
C ARG A 327 21.93 6.53 -3.85
N LYS A 328 22.16 7.38 -4.85
CA LYS A 328 23.01 7.00 -5.98
C LYS A 328 24.37 6.71 -5.39
N VAL A 329 24.84 5.47 -5.54
CA VAL A 329 26.25 5.18 -5.33
C VAL A 329 26.95 5.83 -6.53
N ASP A 330 27.56 6.98 -6.30
CA ASP A 330 28.47 7.56 -7.29
C ASP A 330 29.62 6.57 -7.47
N GLY A 331 29.75 6.07 -8.70
CA GLY A 331 30.80 5.13 -9.07
C GLY A 331 32.17 5.78 -8.90
N LYS A 332 32.78 5.56 -7.74
CA LYS A 332 34.24 5.51 -7.62
C LYS A 332 34.59 4.14 -7.09
N CYS A 333 35.22 3.36 -7.96
CA CYS A 333 36.01 2.20 -7.57
C CYS A 333 37.07 2.68 -6.57
N SER A 334 36.83 2.52 -5.28
CA SER A 334 37.90 2.60 -4.29
C SER A 334 38.67 1.30 -4.35
N SER A 335 39.85 1.33 -4.97
CA SER A 335 40.87 0.29 -4.85
C SER A 335 41.16 -0.01 -3.37
N PRO A 336 41.43 -1.28 -3.00
CA PRO A 336 41.67 -1.66 -1.62
C PRO A 336 42.95 -0.98 -1.08
N PRO A 337 42.99 -0.63 0.22
CA PRO A 337 44.18 -0.04 0.82
C PRO A 337 45.31 -1.06 0.82
N ALA A 338 46.46 -0.66 0.28
CA ALA A 338 47.71 -1.41 0.37
C ALA A 338 48.07 -1.63 1.84
N GLY A 339 48.36 -2.89 2.20
CA GLY A 339 48.76 -3.28 3.53
C GLY A 339 50.02 -2.54 3.99
N ARG A 340 49.98 -2.00 5.21
CA ARG A 340 51.19 -1.63 5.95
C ARG A 340 51.69 -2.89 6.65
N THR A 341 52.85 -3.35 6.22
CA THR A 341 53.75 -4.22 6.98
C THR A 341 54.25 -3.44 8.19
N ASN A 342 54.01 -3.95 9.40
CA ASN A 342 54.72 -3.53 10.59
C ASN A 342 55.83 -4.54 10.86
N ASN A 343 57.07 -4.03 10.92
CA ASN A 343 58.12 -4.57 11.79
C ASN A 343 57.74 -4.37 13.25
#